data_AF-A0A2J8J5I4-F1
#
_entry.id   AF-A0A2J8J5I4-F1
#
_cell.length_a   1.000
_cell.length_b   1.000
_cell.length_c   1.000
_cell.angle_alpha   90.00
_cell.angle_beta   90.00
_cell.angle_gamma   90.00
#
_symmetry.space_group_name_H-M   'P 1'
#
loop_
_entity.id
_entity.type
_entity.pdbx_description
1 polymer ?
#
loop_
_entity_poly.entity_id
_entity_poly.type
_entity_poly.pdbx_seq_one_letter_code
_entity_poly.pdbx_strand_id
1 'polypeptide(L)'
;MDPLETPIKDGILYQQHVKFGKKCWRKVWALLYAGGPSGVARLESWEVRDGGLGAAGDRSAGPGRRGERRVIRLADCVSVLPADG
;
A
#
# COMPACT_ATOMS: atom_id res chain seq x y z
N MET A 1 -0.99 -21.37 -15.00
CA MET A 1 -1.22 -20.58 -13.79
C MET A 1 0.00 -19.70 -13.65
N ASP A 2 -0.11 -18.42 -14.00
CA ASP A 2 0.95 -17.46 -13.72
C ASP A 2 1.23 -17.45 -12.21
N PRO A 3 2.50 -17.35 -11.77
CA PRO A 3 2.81 -17.22 -10.35
C PRO A 3 2.02 -16.05 -9.79
N LEU A 4 1.28 -16.28 -8.71
CA LEU A 4 0.69 -15.19 -7.93
C LEU A 4 1.85 -14.28 -7.51
N GLU A 5 1.87 -13.06 -8.07
CA GLU A 5 2.91 -12.09 -7.76
C GLU A 5 3.02 -11.94 -6.24
N THR A 6 4.20 -12.25 -5.71
CA THR A 6 4.44 -12.24 -4.27
C THR A 6 5.03 -10.88 -3.89
N PRO A 7 4.47 -10.18 -2.89
CA PRO A 7 5.04 -8.92 -2.44
C PRO A 7 6.43 -9.16 -1.86
N ILE A 8 7.39 -8.30 -2.20
CA ILE A 8 8.76 -8.33 -1.68
C ILE A 8 8.87 -7.66 -0.31
N LYS A 9 7.89 -6.81 0.03
CA LYS A 9 7.79 -6.15 1.33
C LYS A 9 6.35 -5.78 1.63
N ASP A 10 5.98 -5.87 2.90
CA ASP A 10 4.69 -5.45 3.42
C ASP A 10 4.86 -4.66 4.71
N GLY A 11 3.86 -3.85 5.06
CA GLY A 11 3.84 -3.16 6.34
C GLY A 11 2.93 -1.95 6.40
N ILE A 12 2.97 -1.29 7.56
CA ILE A 12 2.26 -0.04 7.79
C ILE A 12 3.06 1.14 7.20
N LEU A 13 2.36 2.01 6.47
CA LEU A 13 2.84 3.32 6.05
C LEU A 13 1.90 4.43 6.55
N TYR A 14 2.39 5.66 6.52
CA TYR A 14 1.60 6.85 6.78
C TYR A 14 1.50 7.67 5.50
N GLN A 15 0.27 7.95 5.07
CA GLN A 15 0.03 8.78 3.90
C GLN A 15 -0.55 10.11 4.34
N GLN A 16 0.03 11.20 3.87
CA GLN A 16 -0.53 12.53 4.08
C GLN A 16 -1.77 12.71 3.21
N HIS A 17 -2.82 13.25 3.80
CA HIS A 17 -4.08 13.57 3.14
C HIS A 17 -4.52 14.97 3.59
N VAL A 18 -5.37 15.64 2.80
CA VAL A 18 -5.95 16.94 3.18
C VAL A 18 -7.43 16.72 3.50
N LYS A 19 -7.83 17.02 4.74
CA LYS A 19 -9.21 16.96 5.19
C LYS A 19 -9.61 18.33 5.74
N PHE A 20 -10.66 18.93 5.19
CA PHE A 20 -11.13 20.28 5.56
C PHE A 20 -10.01 21.33 5.52
N GLY A 21 -9.18 21.30 4.48
CA GLY A 21 -8.04 22.23 4.32
C GLY A 21 -6.85 21.98 5.25
N LYS A 22 -6.92 21.00 6.16
CA LYS A 22 -5.82 20.65 7.07
C LYS A 22 -5.11 19.38 6.61
N LYS A 23 -3.77 19.40 6.64
CA LYS A 23 -2.94 18.21 6.44
C LYS A 23 -3.12 17.27 7.62
N CYS A 24 -3.51 16.03 7.34
CA CYS A 24 -3.64 14.95 8.32
C CYS A 24 -2.89 13.71 7.82
N TRP A 25 -2.45 12.86 8.73
CA TRP A 25 -1.81 11.59 8.40
C TRP A 25 -2.82 10.45 8.60
N ARG A 26 -2.89 9.53 7.63
CA ARG A 26 -3.65 8.29 7.76
C ARG A 26 -2.72 7.08 7.76
N LYS A 27 -3.05 6.10 8.59
CA LYS A 27 -2.38 4.80 8.61
C LYS A 27 -2.90 3.94 7.47
N VAL A 28 -2.01 3.41 6.66
CA VAL A 28 -2.34 2.48 5.56
C VAL A 28 -1.53 1.20 5.70
N TRP A 29 -2.10 0.08 5.31
CA TRP A 29 -1.34 -1.14 5.06
C TRP A 29 -0.87 -1.12 3.61
N ALA A 30 0.38 -1.49 3.34
CA ALA A 30 0.94 -1.46 2.01
C ALA A 30 1.67 -2.76 1.66
N LEU A 31 1.65 -3.10 0.37
CA LEU A 31 2.37 -4.20 -0.25
C LEU A 31 3.21 -3.65 -1.41
N LEU A 32 4.50 -3.96 -1.42
CA LEU A 32 5.44 -3.62 -2.47
C LEU A 32 5.70 -4.85 -3.34
N TYR A 33 5.48 -4.72 -4.64
CA TYR A 33 5.74 -5.76 -5.63
C TYR A 33 6.93 -5.36 -6.49
N ALA A 34 7.84 -6.31 -6.73
CA ALA A 34 8.93 -6.14 -7.67
C ALA A 34 8.41 -6.12 -9.12
N GLY A 35 9.16 -5.48 -10.00
CA GLY A 35 8.94 -5.59 -11.44
C GLY A 35 9.46 -6.94 -11.94
N GLY A 36 8.83 -7.47 -12.98
CA GLY A 36 9.18 -8.75 -13.58
C GLY A 36 8.76 -8.81 -15.06
N PRO A 37 8.96 -9.97 -15.72
CA PRO A 37 8.64 -10.13 -17.14
C PRO A 37 7.18 -9.83 -17.51
N SER A 38 6.26 -10.01 -16.56
CA SER A 38 4.83 -9.83 -16.72
C SER A 38 4.30 -8.49 -16.18
N GLY A 39 5.12 -7.65 -15.56
CA GLY A 39 4.59 -6.54 -14.78
C GLY A 39 5.59 -5.51 -14.29
N VAL A 40 5.07 -4.30 -14.04
CA VAL A 40 5.83 -3.18 -13.49
C VAL A 40 5.79 -3.23 -11.96
N ALA A 41 6.90 -2.85 -11.33
CA ALA A 41 6.97 -2.70 -9.88
C ALA A 41 5.91 -1.71 -9.37
N ARG A 42 5.23 -2.03 -8.28
CA ARG A 42 4.13 -1.20 -7.76
C ARG A 42 4.02 -1.28 -6.24
N LEU A 43 3.53 -0.19 -5.66
CA LEU A 43 3.08 -0.12 -4.27
C LEU A 43 1.55 -0.10 -4.26
N GLU A 44 0.94 -1.11 -3.66
CA GLU A 44 -0.49 -1.14 -3.38
C GLU A 44 -0.74 -0.80 -1.91
N SER A 45 -1.76 0.00 -1.59
CA SER A 45 -2.11 0.34 -0.21
C SER A 45 -3.61 0.42 0.03
N TRP A 46 -4.00 0.20 1.29
CA TRP A 46 -5.37 0.21 1.77
C TRP A 46 -5.46 0.93 3.10
N GLU A 47 -6.54 1.68 3.33
CA GLU A 47 -6.79 2.31 4.62
C GLU A 47 -6.97 1.26 5.73
N VAL A 48 -6.33 1.50 6.88
CA VAL A 48 -6.56 0.69 8.08
C VAL A 48 -7.82 1.22 8.76
N ARG A 49 -8.85 0.38 8.92
CA ARG A 49 -10.06 0.72 9.69
C ARG A 49 -9.81 0.42 11.17
N ASP A 50 -10.22 1.32 12.05
CA ASP A 50 -9.99 1.25 13.53
C ASP A 50 -10.81 0.16 14.27
N GLY A 51 -11.49 -0.73 13.56
CA GLY A 51 -12.31 -1.79 14.13
C GLY A 51 -11.62 -3.15 14.16
N GLY A 52 -10.90 -3.44 15.25
CA GLY A 52 -10.66 -4.80 15.74
C GLY A 52 -9.59 -5.65 15.01
N LEU A 53 -8.52 -5.96 15.76
CA LEU A 53 -7.65 -7.14 15.65
C LEU A 53 -7.51 -7.79 14.26
N GLY A 54 -6.43 -7.45 13.56
CA GLY A 54 -6.08 -8.18 12.34
C GLY A 54 -4.70 -7.91 11.74
N ALA A 55 -3.78 -7.23 12.44
CA ALA A 55 -2.40 -7.04 11.95
C ALA A 55 -1.59 -8.35 11.86
N ALA A 56 -2.16 -9.49 12.29
CA ALA A 56 -1.57 -10.82 12.14
C ALA A 56 -2.60 -11.94 11.83
N GLY A 57 -3.90 -11.63 11.79
CA GLY A 57 -4.97 -12.64 11.79
C GLY A 57 -5.62 -12.92 10.44
N ASP A 58 -5.48 -12.02 9.47
CA ASP A 58 -6.23 -12.13 8.21
C ASP A 58 -5.33 -12.00 6.98
N ARG A 59 -4.31 -12.86 6.94
CA ARG A 59 -3.59 -13.19 5.70
C ARG A 59 -4.52 -13.85 4.65
N SER A 60 -5.76 -14.16 5.04
CA SER A 60 -6.79 -14.82 4.22
C SER A 60 -7.81 -13.85 3.61
N ALA A 61 -7.99 -12.65 4.17
CA ALA A 61 -8.74 -11.58 3.54
C ALA A 61 -7.92 -11.02 2.38
N GLY A 62 -8.19 -11.59 1.20
CA GLY A 62 -7.61 -11.14 -0.06
C GLY A 62 -7.80 -9.63 -0.29
N PRO A 63 -7.08 -9.07 -1.27
CA PRO A 63 -6.99 -7.62 -1.53
C PRO A 63 -8.33 -6.88 -1.61
N GLY A 64 -9.42 -7.58 -1.94
CA GLY A 64 -10.77 -7.01 -2.10
C GLY A 64 -11.51 -6.68 -0.81
N ARG A 65 -11.09 -7.16 0.37
CA ARG A 65 -11.80 -6.90 1.65
C ARG A 65 -11.23 -5.72 2.45
N ARG A 66 -10.13 -5.10 1.99
CA ARG A 66 -9.34 -4.12 2.76
C ARG A 66 -9.76 -2.65 2.57
N GLY A 67 -10.84 -2.36 1.84
CA GLY A 67 -11.30 -0.98 1.57
C GLY A 67 -10.77 -0.42 0.25
N GLU A 68 -10.74 0.91 0.11
CA GLU A 68 -10.27 1.57 -1.13
C GLU A 68 -8.78 1.26 -1.36
N ARG A 69 -8.49 0.61 -2.50
CA ARG A 69 -7.12 0.29 -2.92
C ARG A 69 -6.52 1.45 -3.69
N ARG A 70 -5.36 1.94 -3.26
CA ARG A 70 -4.52 2.86 -4.02
C ARG A 70 -3.33 2.10 -4.61
N VAL A 71 -2.95 2.45 -5.83
CA VAL A 71 -1.83 1.81 -6.54
C VAL A 71 -0.92 2.91 -7.08
N ILE A 72 0.38 2.79 -6.81
CA ILE A 72 1.44 3.62 -7.39
C ILE A 72 2.34 2.68 -8.18
N ARG A 73 2.44 2.89 -9.50
CA ARG A 73 3.43 2.19 -10.33
C ARG A 73 4.75 2.92 -10.17
N LEU A 74 5.81 2.21 -9.82
CA LEU A 74 7.11 2.85 -9.60
C LEU A 74 7.69 3.42 -10.89
N ALA A 75 7.29 2.90 -12.06
CA ALA A 75 7.66 3.49 -13.35
C ALA A 75 7.05 4.88 -13.60
N ASP A 76 5.97 5.23 -12.89
CA ASP A 76 5.33 6.55 -13.01
C ASP A 76 5.97 7.55 -12.02
N CYS A 77 6.85 7.10 -11.13
CA CYS A 77 7.57 7.97 -10.19
C CYS A 77 8.79 8.60 -10.86
N VAL A 78 8.84 9.94 -10.92
CA VAL A 78 10.01 10.68 -11.41
C VAL A 78 11.19 10.56 -10.43
N SER A 79 10.93 10.62 -9.13
CA SER A 79 11.93 10.49 -8.07
C SER A 79 11.31 10.04 -6.76
N VAL A 80 12.08 9.34 -5.92
CA VAL A 80 11.74 9.06 -4.52
C VAL A 80 12.84 9.65 -3.66
N LEU A 81 12.47 10.56 -2.76
CA LEU A 81 13.40 11.26 -1.89
C LEU A 81 13.02 11.01 -0.43
N PRO A 82 13.99 11.02 0.50
CA PRO A 82 13.70 11.17 1.92
C PRO A 82 12.87 12.45 2.13
N ALA A 83 11.88 12.39 3.02
CA ALA A 83 11.20 13.62 3.45
C ALA A 83 12.15 14.43 4.34
N ASP A 84 12.21 15.73 4.13
CA ASP A 84 12.87 16.65 5.06
C ASP A 84 12.11 16.60 6.40
N GLY A 85 12.85 16.33 7.48
CA GLY A 85 12.31 16.16 8.84
C GLY A 85 11.79 17.44 9.47
#